data_AF-A0A920AE10-F1
#
_entry.id   AF-A0A920AE10-F1
#
_cell.length_a   1.000
_cell.length_b   1.000
_cell.length_c   1.000
_cell.angle_alpha   90.00
_cell.angle_beta   90.00
_cell.angle_gamma   90.00
#
_symmetry.space_group_name_H-M   'P 1'
#
loop_
_entity.id
_entity.type
_entity.pdbx_description
1 polymer ?
#
loop_
_entity_poly.entity_id
_entity_poly.type
_entity_poly.pdbx_seq_one_letter_code
_entity_poly.pdbx_strand_id
1 'polypeptide(L)'
;MQAYERLALFLERMQPSNLLLRVQKPNMKSSTLHAVLLKTIRSEYDHNMSCTGLCFGYVWKLINQAKDQLIRTINQNVTSVSPDSDATELGKLIIEASLEQQKWFIDEALSLLKEELRKNY
;
A
#
# COMPACT_ATOMS: atom_id res chain seq x y z
N MET A 1 21.46 -8.04 -0.37
CA MET A 1 20.87 -7.06 0.57
C MET A 1 19.98 -6.01 -0.10
N GLN A 2 20.45 -5.27 -1.12
CA GLN A 2 19.73 -4.14 -1.74
C GLN A 2 18.28 -4.44 -2.20
N ALA A 3 17.99 -5.65 -2.65
CA ALA A 3 16.65 -6.05 -3.07
C ALA A 3 15.63 -6.09 -1.92
N TYR A 4 16.04 -6.61 -0.76
CA TYR A 4 15.20 -6.68 0.43
C TYR A 4 14.92 -5.28 0.97
N GLU A 5 15.91 -4.40 0.98
CA GLU A 5 15.72 -2.99 1.35
C GLU A 5 14.72 -2.28 0.41
N ARG A 6 14.81 -2.54 -0.90
CA ARG A 6 13.85 -2.01 -1.88
C ARG A 6 12.43 -2.52 -1.63
N LEU A 7 12.26 -3.80 -1.35
CA LEU A 7 10.95 -4.38 -1.04
C LEU A 7 10.39 -3.87 0.31
N ALA A 8 11.24 -3.67 1.32
CA ALA A 8 10.85 -3.06 2.59
C ALA A 8 10.37 -1.63 2.38
N LEU A 9 11.14 -0.81 1.66
CA LEU A 9 10.78 0.56 1.31
C LEU A 9 9.49 0.63 0.49
N PHE A 10 9.27 -0.30 -0.44
CA PHE A 10 8.03 -0.40 -1.18
C PHE A 10 6.84 -0.62 -0.24
N LEU A 11 6.93 -1.58 0.68
CA LEU A 11 5.86 -1.87 1.64
C LEU A 11 5.60 -0.67 2.58
N GLU A 12 6.65 -0.06 3.14
CA GLU A 12 6.54 1.16 3.95
C GLU A 12 5.86 2.30 3.19
N ARG A 13 6.19 2.47 1.90
CA ARG A 13 5.54 3.47 1.04
C ARG A 13 4.08 3.16 0.78
N MET A 14 3.72 1.89 0.70
CA MET A 14 2.36 1.44 0.44
C MET A 14 1.45 1.50 1.67
N GLN A 15 1.99 1.76 2.87
CA GLN A 15 1.17 1.99 4.05
C GLN A 15 0.16 3.12 3.81
N PRO A 16 -1.13 2.98 4.19
CA PRO A 16 -2.16 3.97 3.89
C PRO A 16 -1.81 5.39 4.33
N SER A 17 -1.31 5.53 5.56
CA SER A 17 -0.85 6.79 6.14
C SER A 17 0.27 7.42 5.30
N ASN A 18 1.31 6.65 4.99
CA ASN A 18 2.45 7.12 4.21
C ASN A 18 2.07 7.44 2.76
N LEU A 19 1.17 6.66 2.17
CA LEU A 19 0.70 6.88 0.80
C LEU A 19 -0.12 8.17 0.70
N LEU A 20 -1.06 8.38 1.61
CA LEU A 20 -1.90 9.58 1.65
C LEU A 20 -1.07 10.85 1.87
N LEU A 21 -0.10 10.83 2.79
CA LEU A 21 0.80 11.96 3.01
C LEU A 21 1.56 12.41 1.76
N ARG A 22 1.85 11.49 0.82
CA ARG A 22 2.54 11.82 -0.44
C ARG A 22 1.60 12.24 -1.56
N VAL A 23 0.39 11.70 -1.57
CA VAL A 23 -0.54 11.81 -2.70
C VAL A 23 -1.58 12.91 -2.50
N GLN A 24 -2.11 13.05 -1.29
CA GLN A 24 -3.18 14.00 -0.97
C GLN A 24 -2.63 15.43 -1.01
N LYS A 25 -3.37 16.32 -1.69
CA LYS A 25 -3.04 17.75 -1.79
C LYS A 25 -4.24 18.59 -1.32
N PRO A 26 -4.01 19.85 -0.90
CA PRO A 26 -5.11 20.77 -0.58
C PRO A 26 -6.08 20.93 -1.76
N ASN A 27 -7.36 21.09 -1.47
CA ASN A 27 -8.44 21.29 -2.45
C ASN A 27 -8.59 20.15 -3.48
N MET A 28 -8.09 18.95 -3.19
CA MET A 28 -8.29 17.77 -4.01
C MET A 28 -9.68 17.18 -3.73
N LYS A 29 -10.35 16.71 -4.78
CA LYS A 29 -11.62 15.98 -4.65
C LYS A 29 -11.38 14.50 -4.37
N SER A 30 -12.31 13.84 -3.68
CA SER A 30 -12.29 12.40 -3.40
C SER A 30 -12.10 11.55 -4.65
N SER A 31 -12.78 11.88 -5.76
CA SER A 31 -12.61 11.20 -7.05
C SER A 31 -11.18 11.29 -7.60
N THR A 32 -10.58 12.47 -7.55
CA THR A 32 -9.19 12.69 -7.99
C THR A 32 -8.22 11.92 -7.09
N LEU A 33 -8.40 11.98 -5.77
CA LEU A 33 -7.56 11.24 -4.82
C LEU A 33 -7.60 9.74 -5.12
N HIS A 34 -8.79 9.16 -5.28
CA HIS A 34 -8.97 7.75 -5.62
C HIS A 34 -8.18 7.33 -6.86
N ALA A 35 -8.32 8.07 -7.96
CA ALA A 35 -7.61 7.78 -9.21
C ALA A 35 -6.09 7.88 -9.05
N VAL A 36 -5.58 8.89 -8.33
CA VAL A 36 -4.14 9.08 -8.14
C VAL A 36 -3.57 8.01 -7.21
N LEU A 37 -4.28 7.58 -6.17
CA LEU A 37 -3.86 6.49 -5.30
C LEU A 37 -3.66 5.18 -6.10
N LEU A 38 -4.65 4.77 -6.89
CA LEU A 38 -4.57 3.56 -7.70
C LEU A 38 -3.42 3.62 -8.71
N LYS A 39 -3.23 4.77 -9.36
CA LYS A 39 -2.12 4.99 -10.29
C LYS A 39 -0.76 4.90 -9.58
N THR A 40 -0.64 5.50 -8.40
CA THR A 40 0.60 5.49 -7.61
C THR A 40 0.97 4.09 -7.18
N ILE A 41 0.00 3.32 -6.66
CA ILE A 41 0.17 1.93 -6.27
C ILE A 41 0.68 1.08 -7.43
N ARG A 42 0.05 1.21 -8.60
CA ARG A 42 0.44 0.46 -9.79
C ARG A 42 1.87 0.80 -10.24
N SER A 43 2.19 2.08 -10.31
CA SER A 43 3.52 2.56 -10.69
C SER A 43 4.61 2.04 -9.74
N GLU A 44 4.40 2.16 -8.43
CA GLU A 44 5.34 1.66 -7.41
C GLU A 44 5.52 0.14 -7.50
N TYR A 45 4.44 -0.60 -7.75
CA TYR A 45 4.51 -2.05 -7.94
C TYR A 45 5.30 -2.43 -9.20
N ASP A 46 5.02 -1.79 -10.35
CA ASP A 46 5.70 -2.06 -11.61
C ASP A 46 7.22 -1.79 -11.51
N HIS A 47 7.62 -0.74 -10.79
CA HIS A 47 9.04 -0.45 -10.52
C HIS A 47 9.75 -1.51 -9.66
N ASN A 48 9.01 -2.29 -8.88
CA ASN A 48 9.54 -3.34 -8.00
C ASN A 48 9.31 -4.75 -8.54
N MET A 49 8.65 -4.90 -9.68
CA MET A 49 8.41 -6.20 -10.32
C MET A 49 9.73 -6.90 -10.73
N SER A 50 10.79 -6.14 -11.00
CA SER A 50 12.13 -6.70 -11.22
C SER A 50 12.69 -7.47 -10.01
N CYS A 51 12.13 -7.26 -8.82
CA CYS A 51 12.59 -7.87 -7.58
C CYS A 51 11.91 -9.20 -7.23
N THR A 52 10.98 -9.71 -8.06
CA THR A 52 10.22 -10.95 -7.80
C THR A 52 11.08 -12.18 -7.51
N GLY A 53 12.26 -12.30 -8.14
CA GLY A 53 13.16 -13.44 -7.94
C GLY A 53 14.13 -13.31 -6.75
N LEU A 54 14.01 -12.25 -5.94
CA LEU A 54 15.01 -11.87 -4.94
C LEU A 54 14.58 -12.14 -3.49
N CYS A 55 13.37 -12.63 -3.27
CA CYS A 55 12.90 -13.16 -1.97
C CYS A 55 12.24 -14.52 -2.18
N PHE A 56 11.89 -15.21 -1.08
CA PHE A 56 11.19 -16.48 -1.22
C PHE A 56 9.79 -16.27 -1.80
N GLY A 57 9.31 -17.26 -2.56
CA GLY A 57 8.03 -17.17 -3.26
C GLY A 57 6.82 -16.90 -2.35
N TYR A 58 6.87 -17.33 -1.09
CA TYR A 58 5.79 -17.06 -0.13
C TYR A 58 5.77 -15.58 0.32
N VAL A 59 6.93 -14.94 0.49
CA VAL A 59 7.01 -13.50 0.78
C VAL A 59 6.53 -12.69 -0.42
N TRP A 60 6.95 -13.05 -1.63
CA TRP A 60 6.44 -12.40 -2.83
C TRP A 60 4.92 -12.54 -2.97
N LYS A 61 4.36 -13.72 -2.70
CA LYS A 61 2.91 -13.93 -2.69
C LYS A 61 2.21 -13.00 -1.70
N LEU A 62 2.77 -12.84 -0.50
CA LEU A 62 2.19 -11.95 0.51
C LEU A 62 2.28 -10.48 0.11
N ILE A 63 3.37 -10.04 -0.53
CA ILE A 63 3.49 -8.67 -1.08
C ILE A 63 2.38 -8.39 -2.11
N ASN A 64 2.07 -9.37 -2.98
CA ASN A 64 0.95 -9.24 -3.91
C ASN A 64 -0.39 -9.14 -3.19
N GLN A 65 -0.61 -9.98 -2.18
CA GLN A 65 -1.82 -9.95 -1.36
C GLN A 65 -1.98 -8.61 -0.64
N ALA A 66 -0.87 -8.02 -0.16
CA ALA A 66 -0.84 -6.72 0.50
C ALA A 66 -1.24 -5.58 -0.45
N LYS A 67 -0.66 -5.57 -1.66
CA LYS A 67 -1.06 -4.63 -2.70
C LYS A 67 -2.54 -4.77 -3.05
N ASP A 68 -3.03 -6.00 -3.23
CA ASP A 68 -4.43 -6.23 -3.58
C ASP A 68 -5.39 -5.86 -2.43
N GLN A 69 -5.00 -6.11 -1.16
CA GLN A 69 -5.77 -5.68 0.01
C GLN A 69 -5.91 -4.17 0.05
N LEU A 70 -4.81 -3.43 -0.13
CA LEU A 70 -4.84 -1.97 -0.16
C LEU A 70 -5.78 -1.43 -1.26
N ILE A 71 -5.68 -1.97 -2.48
CA ILE A 71 -6.56 -1.56 -3.60
C ILE A 71 -8.03 -1.84 -3.26
N ARG A 72 -8.34 -3.01 -2.67
CA ARG A 72 -9.70 -3.34 -2.24
C ARG A 72 -10.21 -2.36 -1.19
N THR A 73 -9.41 -2.07 -0.15
CA THR A 73 -9.77 -1.11 0.90
C THR A 73 -10.07 0.28 0.30
N ILE A 74 -9.24 0.76 -0.62
CA ILE A 74 -9.47 2.05 -1.30
C ILE A 74 -10.78 2.05 -2.09
N ASN A 75 -11.02 0.99 -2.88
CA ASN A 75 -12.23 0.87 -3.70
C ASN A 75 -13.52 0.70 -2.88
N GLN A 76 -13.44 0.09 -1.70
CA GLN A 76 -14.59 -0.06 -0.80
C GLN A 76 -14.95 1.25 -0.09
N ASN A 77 -13.96 2.08 0.23
CA ASN A 77 -14.22 3.32 0.96
C ASN A 77 -14.64 4.48 0.06
N VAL A 78 -14.25 4.50 -1.21
CA VAL A 78 -14.69 5.55 -2.15
C VAL A 78 -16.20 5.54 -2.38
N THR A 79 -16.87 4.40 -2.21
CA THR A 79 -18.34 4.31 -2.34
C THR A 79 -19.09 4.98 -1.19
N SER A 80 -18.40 5.29 -0.10
CA SER A 80 -18.98 5.93 1.10
C SER A 80 -18.90 7.45 1.07
N VAL A 81 -18.32 8.04 0.01
CA VAL A 81 -18.14 9.50 -0.13
C VAL A 81 -18.65 9.99 -1.48
N SER A 82 -19.01 11.27 -1.54
CA SER A 82 -19.33 11.91 -2.82
C SER A 82 -18.05 12.07 -3.67
N PRO A 83 -18.10 11.86 -5.00
CA PRO A 83 -16.96 12.13 -5.89
C PRO A 83 -16.42 13.56 -5.81
N ASP A 84 -17.28 14.51 -5.44
CA ASP A 84 -16.97 15.94 -5.33
C ASP A 84 -16.60 16.40 -3.91
N SER A 85 -16.65 15.50 -2.92
CA SER A 85 -16.25 15.84 -1.55
C SER A 85 -14.75 16.06 -1.42
N ASP A 86 -14.34 16.63 -0.29
CA ASP A 86 -12.93 16.87 -0.01
C ASP A 86 -12.17 15.55 0.17
N ALA A 87 -11.01 15.43 -0.46
CA ALA A 87 -10.15 14.25 -0.41
C ALA A 87 -9.79 13.80 1.02
N THR A 88 -9.81 14.72 1.99
CA THR A 88 -9.56 14.40 3.40
C THR A 88 -10.60 13.44 3.98
N GLU A 89 -11.85 13.52 3.52
CA GLU A 89 -12.92 12.60 3.93
C GLU A 89 -12.59 11.16 3.52
N LEU A 90 -12.26 10.96 2.25
CA LEU A 90 -11.85 9.64 1.74
C LEU A 90 -10.55 9.16 2.41
N GLY A 91 -9.57 10.04 2.59
CA GLY A 91 -8.30 9.70 3.23
C GLY A 91 -8.48 9.20 4.66
N LYS A 92 -9.36 9.83 5.44
CA LYS A 92 -9.68 9.40 6.81
C LYS A 92 -10.31 8.01 6.83
N LEU A 93 -11.30 7.76 5.98
CA LEU A 93 -11.96 6.45 5.90
C LEU A 93 -10.99 5.33 5.51
N ILE A 94 -10.06 5.58 4.58
CA ILE A 94 -9.05 4.59 4.19
C ILE A 94 -8.14 4.24 5.37
N ILE A 95 -7.71 5.23 6.16
CA ILE A 95 -6.88 5.00 7.35
C ILE A 95 -7.66 4.21 8.39
N GLU A 96 -8.88 4.65 8.73
CA GLU A 96 -9.74 3.98 9.71
C GLU A 96 -10.00 2.52 9.30
N ALA A 97 -10.40 2.30 8.05
CA ALA A 97 -10.61 0.96 7.51
C ALA A 97 -9.35 0.09 7.55
N SER A 98 -8.15 0.65 7.43
CA SER A 98 -6.90 -0.12 7.56
C SER A 98 -6.60 -0.54 9.00
N LEU A 99 -6.99 0.28 9.98
CA LEU A 99 -6.81 0.00 11.41
C LEU A 99 -7.83 -1.02 11.94
N GLU A 100 -9.03 -1.06 11.36
CA GLU A 100 -10.09 -2.02 11.71
C GLU A 100 -9.82 -3.43 11.17
N GLN A 101 -8.94 -3.58 10.18
CA GLN A 101 -8.57 -4.90 9.68
C GLN A 101 -7.85 -5.68 10.77
N GLN A 102 -8.40 -6.84 11.13
CA GLN A 102 -7.74 -7.78 12.03
C GLN A 102 -6.34 -8.17 11.51
N LYS A 103 -6.14 -8.14 10.19
CA LYS A 103 -4.89 -8.50 9.54
C LYS A 103 -4.56 -7.55 8.40
N TRP A 104 -3.45 -6.82 8.55
CA TRP A 104 -2.89 -5.95 7.52
C TRP A 104 -1.67 -6.60 6.87
N PHE A 105 -1.80 -7.02 5.61
CA PHE A 105 -0.78 -7.82 4.94
C PHE A 105 0.52 -7.04 4.64
N ILE A 106 0.48 -5.70 4.62
CA ILE A 106 1.71 -4.90 4.47
C ILE A 106 2.62 -5.11 5.69
N ASP A 107 2.04 -5.10 6.90
CA ASP A 107 2.80 -5.29 8.15
C ASP A 107 3.36 -6.71 8.26
N GLU A 108 2.54 -7.71 7.90
CA GLU A 108 2.96 -9.11 7.89
C GLU A 108 4.10 -9.33 6.87
N ALA A 109 3.99 -8.74 5.67
CA ALA A 109 5.04 -8.81 4.65
C ALA A 109 6.33 -8.15 5.13
N LEU A 110 6.25 -6.99 5.80
CA LEU A 110 7.41 -6.32 6.39
C LEU A 110 8.08 -7.17 7.46
N SER A 111 7.29 -7.82 8.32
CA SER A 111 7.82 -8.70 9.37
C SER A 111 8.55 -9.89 8.77
N LEU A 112 7.93 -10.60 7.82
CA LEU A 112 8.54 -11.77 7.18
C LEU A 112 9.79 -11.39 6.39
N LEU A 113 9.77 -10.28 5.66
CA LEU A 113 10.93 -9.79 4.92
C LEU A 113 12.12 -9.47 5.86
N LYS A 114 11.83 -8.89 7.04
CA LYS A 114 12.85 -8.64 8.08
C LYS A 114 13.39 -9.95 8.68
N GLU A 115 12.53 -10.94 8.90
CA GLU A 115 12.96 -12.26 9.37
C GLU A 115 13.84 -12.99 8.35
N GLU A 116 13.49 -12.95 7.07
CA GLU A 116 14.32 -13.52 6.00
C GLU A 116 15.70 -12.86 5.93
N LEU A 117 15.75 -11.54 6.07
CA LEU A 117 17.00 -10.81 6.07
C LEU A 117 17.90 -11.26 7.23
N ARG A 118 17.35 -11.40 8.45
CA ARG A 118 18.10 -11.88 9.63
C ARG A 118 18.55 -13.34 9.55
N LYS A 119 17.83 -14.19 8.81
CA LYS A 119 18.15 -15.62 8.69
C LYS A 119 19.22 -15.89 7.63
N ASN A 120 19.32 -15.04 6.61
CA ASN A 120 20.20 -15.26 5.46
C ASN A 120 21.44 -14.35 5.44
N TYR A 121 21.53 -13.37 6.35
CA TYR A 121 22.64 -12.44 6.52
C TYR A 121 22.82 -12.10 8.01
#